data_AF-A0A957XKC3-F1
#
_entry.id   AF-A0A957XKC3-F1
#
_cell.length_a   1.000
_cell.length_b   1.000
_cell.length_c   1.000
_cell.angle_alpha   90.00
_cell.angle_beta   90.00
_cell.angle_gamma   90.00
#
_symmetry.space_group_name_H-M   'P 1'
#
loop_
_entity.id
_entity.type
_entity.pdbx_description
1 polymer ?
#
loop_
_entity_poly.entity_id
_entity_poly.type
_entity_poly.pdbx_seq_one_letter_code
_entity_poly.pdbx_strand_id
1 'polypeptide(L)'
;AMQQFSNYFNGYTKAYNKMYQRRGALFIDYLKRKRVDNQLYLLRLIHYIHYNPVHHNFCGDPPEWPYSSYQAILGHQETKIEKDAVLDWFGGLDAYRAFHQGPPEIKDL
;
A
#
# COMPACT_ATOMS: atom_id res chain seq x y z
N ALA A 1 -12.68 7.97 -13.66
CA ALA A 1 -11.96 7.17 -12.64
C ALA A 1 -11.55 5.78 -13.14
N MET A 2 -12.46 4.90 -13.60
CA MET A 2 -12.09 3.53 -14.00
C MET A 2 -11.20 3.43 -15.25
N GLN A 3 -11.32 4.37 -16.20
CA GLN A 3 -10.55 4.31 -17.45
C GLN A 3 -9.04 4.41 -17.22
N GLN A 4 -8.59 5.23 -16.26
CA GLN A 4 -7.16 5.39 -15.97
C GLN A 4 -6.56 4.09 -15.42
N PHE A 5 -7.23 3.45 -14.46
CA PHE A 5 -6.83 2.14 -13.96
C PHE A 5 -6.87 1.07 -15.05
N SER A 6 -7.91 1.06 -15.89
CA SER A 6 -7.99 0.13 -17.03
C SER A 6 -6.80 0.30 -17.98
N ASN A 7 -6.46 1.54 -18.35
CA ASN A 7 -5.31 1.83 -19.20
C ASN A 7 -4.00 1.37 -18.56
N TYR A 8 -3.81 1.63 -17.26
CA TYR A 8 -2.63 1.21 -16.50
C TYR A 8 -2.48 -0.32 -16.49
N PHE A 9 -3.53 -1.06 -16.08
CA PHE A 9 -3.50 -2.53 -16.04
C PHE A 9 -3.32 -3.15 -17.42
N ASN A 10 -3.96 -2.58 -18.45
CA ASN A 10 -3.79 -3.06 -19.83
C ASN A 10 -2.36 -2.83 -20.32
N GLY A 11 -1.79 -1.66 -20.04
CA GLY A 11 -0.40 -1.34 -20.36
C GLY A 11 0.58 -2.28 -19.68
N TYR A 12 0.44 -2.48 -18.37
CA TYR A 12 1.26 -3.39 -17.59
C TYR A 12 1.13 -4.85 -18.07
N THR A 13 -0.11 -5.33 -18.28
CA THR A 13 -0.38 -6.69 -18.78
C THR A 13 0.31 -6.94 -20.11
N LYS A 14 0.24 -5.99 -21.05
CA LYS A 14 0.92 -6.10 -22.36
C LYS A 14 2.44 -6.17 -22.21
N ALA A 15 3.03 -5.33 -21.37
CA ALA A 15 4.46 -5.33 -21.11
C ALA A 15 4.93 -6.64 -20.45
N TYR A 16 4.24 -7.09 -19.41
CA TYR A 16 4.52 -8.34 -18.70
C TYR A 16 4.40 -9.56 -19.64
N ASN A 17 3.31 -9.65 -20.41
CA ASN A 17 3.12 -10.74 -21.36
C ASN A 17 4.22 -10.77 -22.43
N LYS A 18 4.66 -9.60 -22.92
CA LYS A 18 5.79 -9.50 -23.85
C LYS A 18 7.10 -9.98 -23.22
N MET A 19 7.39 -9.55 -21.98
CA MET A 19 8.61 -9.89 -21.26
C MET A 19 8.73 -11.40 -21.00
N TYR A 20 7.64 -12.04 -20.59
CA TYR A 20 7.62 -13.46 -20.19
C TYR A 20 7.05 -14.40 -21.25
N GLN A 21 6.86 -13.92 -22.49
CA GLN A 21 6.28 -14.69 -23.61
C GLN A 21 4.92 -15.35 -23.26
N ARG A 22 4.11 -14.70 -22.43
CA ARG A 22 2.79 -15.16 -22.00
C ARG A 22 1.68 -14.59 -22.87
N ARG A 23 0.49 -15.17 -22.77
CA ARG A 23 -0.77 -14.66 -23.34
C ARG A 23 -1.87 -14.68 -22.28
N GLY A 24 -2.91 -13.88 -22.50
CA GLY A 24 -4.09 -13.82 -21.64
C GLY A 24 -4.05 -12.71 -20.59
N ALA A 25 -5.06 -12.72 -19.73
CA ALA A 25 -5.21 -11.74 -18.65
C ALA A 25 -4.18 -11.98 -17.53
N LEU A 26 -3.68 -10.91 -16.94
CA LEU A 26 -2.81 -10.96 -15.76
C LEU A 26 -3.59 -10.65 -14.46
N PHE A 27 -4.52 -9.70 -14.52
CA PHE A 27 -5.35 -9.30 -13.38
C PHE A 27 -6.68 -10.05 -13.40
N ILE A 28 -7.13 -10.47 -12.22
CA ILE A 28 -8.43 -11.12 -12.01
C ILE A 28 -9.46 -10.09 -11.55
N ASP A 29 -10.68 -10.17 -12.08
CA ASP A 29 -11.84 -9.35 -11.71
C ASP A 29 -11.65 -7.82 -11.78
N TYR A 30 -12.72 -7.12 -11.41
CA TYR A 30 -12.74 -5.68 -11.23
C TYR A 30 -12.17 -5.29 -9.86
N LEU A 31 -11.55 -4.10 -9.76
CA LEU A 31 -11.10 -3.57 -8.47
C LEU A 31 -12.26 -3.43 -7.49
N LYS A 32 -12.11 -4.06 -6.32
CA LYS A 32 -12.94 -3.77 -5.15
C LYS A 32 -12.60 -2.39 -4.62
N ARG A 33 -13.61 -1.63 -4.22
CA ARG A 33 -13.47 -0.26 -3.71
C ARG A 33 -14.37 -0.11 -2.49
N LYS A 34 -13.78 0.29 -1.37
CA LYS A 34 -14.48 0.67 -0.14
C LYS A 34 -14.16 2.14 0.12
N ARG A 35 -15.19 2.93 0.42
CA ARG A 35 -15.03 4.36 0.68
C ARG A 35 -14.31 4.54 2.01
N VAL A 36 -13.30 5.40 2.03
CA VAL A 36 -12.73 5.90 3.27
C VAL A 36 -13.57 7.10 3.69
N ASP A 37 -14.29 6.97 4.80
CA ASP A 37 -15.26 7.95 5.28
C ASP A 37 -14.84 8.66 6.58
N ASN A 38 -13.79 8.18 7.24
CA ASN A 38 -13.27 8.78 8.46
C ASN A 38 -11.75 8.61 8.60
N GLN A 39 -11.15 9.49 9.40
CA GLN A 39 -9.70 9.56 9.61
C GLN A 39 -9.14 8.31 10.29
N LEU A 40 -9.81 7.79 11.33
CA LEU A 40 -9.33 6.61 12.04
C LEU A 40 -9.27 5.38 11.11
N TYR A 41 -10.27 5.23 10.24
CA TYR A 41 -10.29 4.19 9.22
C TYR A 41 -9.13 4.37 8.22
N LEU A 42 -8.81 5.59 7.80
CA LEU A 42 -7.65 5.86 6.95
C LEU A 42 -6.35 5.40 7.61
N LEU A 43 -6.12 5.76 8.87
CA LEU A 43 -4.90 5.38 9.61
C LEU A 43 -4.77 3.86 9.76
N ARG A 44 -5.88 3.20 10.14
CA ARG A 44 -5.93 1.73 10.22
C ARG A 44 -5.69 1.07 8.86
N LEU A 45 -6.22 1.63 7.78
CA LEU A 45 -6.02 1.12 6.43
C LEU A 45 -4.55 1.22 5.98
N ILE A 46 -3.90 2.35 6.26
CA ILE A 46 -2.46 2.52 5.97
C ILE A 46 -1.64 1.48 6.76
N HIS A 47 -1.91 1.32 8.06
CA HIS A 47 -1.23 0.31 8.87
C HIS A 47 -1.45 -1.09 8.32
N TYR A 48 -2.69 -1.46 7.97
CA TYR A 48 -2.99 -2.74 7.35
C TYR A 48 -2.21 -2.99 6.05
N ILE A 49 -2.15 -2.01 5.17
CA ILE A 49 -1.39 -2.11 3.91
C ILE A 49 0.10 -2.36 4.20
N HIS A 50 0.68 -1.64 5.16
CA HIS A 50 2.08 -1.83 5.56
C HIS A 50 2.33 -3.17 6.26
N TYR A 51 1.35 -3.71 6.98
CA TYR A 51 1.45 -4.97 7.70
C TYR A 51 1.14 -6.21 6.84
N ASN A 52 0.48 -6.05 5.69
CA ASN A 52 0.13 -7.16 4.79
C ASN A 52 1.31 -8.11 4.46
N PRO A 53 2.53 -7.62 4.18
CA PRO A 53 3.68 -8.51 3.97
C PRO A 53 3.96 -9.42 5.16
N VAL A 54 3.87 -8.91 6.38
CA VAL A 54 4.05 -9.67 7.62
C VAL A 54 2.91 -10.67 7.81
N HIS A 55 1.66 -10.23 7.64
CA HIS A 55 0.48 -11.08 7.73
C HIS A 55 0.55 -12.29 6.78
N HIS A 56 1.11 -12.11 5.59
CA HIS A 56 1.29 -13.16 4.59
C HIS A 56 2.64 -13.89 4.67
N ASN A 57 3.42 -13.68 5.75
CA ASN A 57 4.72 -14.31 6.01
C ASN A 57 5.78 -14.04 4.94
N PHE A 58 5.73 -12.88 4.29
CA PHE A 58 6.77 -12.46 3.35
C PHE A 58 7.97 -11.81 4.05
N CYS A 59 7.77 -11.25 5.26
CA CYS A 59 8.82 -10.70 6.12
C CYS A 59 8.42 -10.77 7.59
N GLY A 60 9.35 -10.49 8.51
CA GLY A 60 9.12 -10.50 9.96
C GLY A 60 8.47 -9.21 10.46
N ASP A 61 8.84 -8.07 9.88
CA ASP A 61 8.31 -6.76 10.27
C ASP A 61 8.05 -5.84 9.07
N PRO A 62 7.13 -4.84 9.18
CA PRO A 62 6.83 -3.90 8.08
C PRO A 62 8.03 -3.17 7.46
N PRO A 63 9.04 -2.70 8.23
CA PRO A 63 10.24 -2.05 7.69
C PRO A 63 11.07 -2.96 6.76
N GLU A 64 10.96 -4.28 6.89
CA GLU A 64 11.76 -5.23 6.09
C GLU A 64 11.24 -5.38 4.66
N TRP A 65 10.00 -4.93 4.38
CA TRP A 65 9.39 -5.06 3.05
C TRP A 65 9.71 -3.85 2.15
N PRO A 66 10.59 -4.00 1.14
CA PRO A 66 11.04 -2.86 0.33
C PRO A 66 9.96 -2.35 -0.64
N TYR A 67 8.94 -3.16 -0.92
CA TYR A 67 7.86 -2.82 -1.85
C TYR A 67 6.66 -2.16 -1.14
N SER A 68 6.94 -1.28 -0.17
CA SER A 68 5.93 -0.50 0.54
C SER A 68 6.34 0.98 0.65
N SER A 69 5.36 1.84 0.88
CA SER A 69 5.59 3.24 1.24
C SER A 69 6.13 3.43 2.65
N TYR A 70 6.15 2.41 3.51
CA TYR A 70 6.55 2.54 4.91
C TYR A 70 7.96 3.12 5.03
N GLN A 71 8.93 2.50 4.35
CA GLN A 71 10.32 2.99 4.32
C GLN A 71 10.45 4.31 3.57
N ALA A 72 9.65 4.53 2.53
CA ALA A 72 9.67 5.77 1.77
C ALA A 72 9.24 6.98 2.63
N ILE A 73 8.28 6.79 3.54
CA ILE A 73 7.79 7.80 4.48
C ILE A 73 8.85 8.10 5.56
N LEU A 74 9.53 7.07 6.08
CA LEU A 74 10.58 7.23 7.10
C LEU A 74 11.92 7.73 6.52
N GLY A 75 12.17 7.45 5.25
CA GLY A 75 13.42 7.74 4.58
C GLY A 75 13.54 9.19 4.11
N HIS A 76 14.76 9.63 3.84
CA HIS A 76 15.06 11.00 3.39
C HIS A 76 15.13 11.12 1.86
N GLN A 77 14.91 10.02 1.13
CA GLN A 77 14.94 10.01 -0.33
C GLN A 77 13.81 10.85 -0.91
N GLU A 78 14.05 11.55 -2.01
CA GLU A 78 13.00 12.29 -2.70
C GLU A 78 11.95 11.31 -3.26
N THR A 79 10.68 11.54 -2.95
CA THR A 79 9.55 10.74 -3.44
C THR A 79 8.39 11.64 -3.80
N LYS A 80 7.40 11.10 -4.53
CA LYS A 80 6.14 11.80 -4.82
C LYS A 80 5.11 11.68 -3.70
N ILE A 81 5.53 11.18 -2.53
CA ILE A 81 4.64 10.99 -1.37
C ILE A 81 4.71 12.28 -0.54
N GLU A 82 3.55 12.80 -0.15
CA GLU A 82 3.43 13.90 0.80
C GLU A 82 3.76 13.41 2.23
N LYS A 83 5.05 13.20 2.51
CA LYS A 83 5.50 12.54 3.73
C LYS A 83 5.07 13.29 4.98
N ASP A 84 5.24 14.60 5.00
CA ASP A 84 4.91 15.45 6.16
C ASP A 84 3.42 15.36 6.47
N ALA A 85 2.56 15.44 5.45
CA ALA A 85 1.12 15.28 5.64
C ALA A 85 0.75 13.90 6.19
N VAL A 86 1.37 12.83 5.68
CA VAL A 86 1.14 11.48 6.21
C VAL A 86 1.59 11.40 7.66
N LEU A 87 2.79 11.86 8.01
CA LEU A 87 3.29 11.85 9.39
C LEU A 87 2.39 12.66 10.33
N ASP A 88 1.93 13.83 9.90
CA ASP A 88 1.01 14.69 10.65
C ASP A 88 -0.32 13.99 10.95
N TRP A 89 -0.85 13.18 10.03
CA TRP A 89 -2.06 12.40 10.28
C TRP A 89 -1.91 11.41 11.44
N PHE A 90 -0.70 10.90 11.69
CA PHE A 90 -0.40 10.01 12.81
C PHE A 90 0.05 10.76 14.07
N GLY A 91 0.26 12.08 14.01
CA GLY A 91 0.80 12.86 15.13
C GLY A 91 2.33 12.93 15.17
N GLY A 92 2.99 12.74 14.02
CA GLY A 92 4.44 12.82 13.87
C GLY A 92 5.13 11.45 13.74
N LEU A 93 6.45 11.48 13.57
CA LEU A 93 7.29 10.31 13.29
C LEU A 93 7.20 9.22 14.36
N ASP A 94 7.29 9.59 15.63
CA ASP A 94 7.29 8.61 16.73
C ASP A 94 5.91 7.97 16.89
N ALA A 95 4.84 8.75 16.75
CA ALA A 95 3.48 8.23 16.78
C ALA A 95 3.18 7.35 15.57
N TYR A 96 3.68 7.69 14.37
CA TYR A 96 3.63 6.83 13.19
C TYR A 96 4.29 5.47 13.45
N ARG A 97 5.50 5.46 14.01
CA ARG A 97 6.21 4.22 14.35
C ARG A 97 5.44 3.39 15.38
N ALA A 98 4.99 4.02 16.46
CA ALA A 98 4.22 3.38 17.51
C ALA A 98 2.90 2.78 16.97
N PHE A 99 2.21 3.49 16.08
CA PHE A 99 0.95 3.01 15.49
C PHE A 99 1.14 1.75 14.62
N HIS A 100 2.34 1.55 14.06
CA HIS A 100 2.70 0.38 13.26
C HIS A 100 3.34 -0.76 14.07
N GLN A 101 3.31 -0.70 15.40
CA GLN A 101 3.80 -1.78 16.25
C GLN A 101 2.74 -2.87 16.38
N GLY A 102 3.11 -4.09 16.02
CA GLY A 102 2.25 -5.26 16.13
C GLY A 102 1.14 -5.31 15.07
N PRO A 103 0.26 -6.33 15.15
CA PRO A 103 -0.78 -6.54 14.15
C PRO A 103 -1.88 -5.47 14.20
N PRO A 104 -2.41 -5.03 13.04
CA PRO A 104 -3.52 -4.09 12.98
C PRO A 104 -4.83 -4.72 13.44
N GLU A 105 -5.75 -3.90 13.96
CA GLU A 105 -7.13 -4.31 14.19
C GLU A 105 -7.90 -4.44 12.86
N ILE A 106 -8.27 -5.67 12.48
CA ILE A 106 -8.88 -5.97 11.16
C ILE A 106 -10.42 -5.92 11.18
N LYS A 107 -11.05 -5.83 12.37
CA LYS A 107 -12.50 -6.02 12.53
C LYS A 107 -13.38 -5.13 11.63
N ASP A 108 -12.87 -4.00 11.17
CA ASP A 108 -13.61 -3.02 10.37
C ASP A 108 -12.99 -2.73 8.97
N LEU A 109 -11.93 -3.45 8.58
CA LEU A 109 -11.17 -3.21 7.34
C LEU A 109 -11.85 -3.74 6.07
#